data_AF-A0A926JK95-F1
#
_entry.id   AF-A0A926JK95-F1
#
_cell.length_a   1.000
_cell.length_b   1.000
_cell.length_c   1.000
_cell.angle_alpha   90.00
_cell.angle_beta   90.00
_cell.angle_gamma   90.00
#
_symmetry.space_group_name_H-M   'P 1'
#
loop_
_entity.id
_entity.type
_entity.pdbx_description
1 polymer ?
#
loop_
_entity_poly.entity_id
_entity_poly.type
_entity_poly.pdbx_seq_one_letter_code
_entity_poly.pdbx_strand_id
1 'polypeptide(L)'
;MTHLRGADFFDAEHHPEITFAVRGAELRDGDAVHVAGQLTVRGISRPIDVVTRLKGADAQGLTLDAEFTVDQEKFGMGWNQLGMMRGLTTVTATLRVTRATA
;
A
#
# COMPACT_ATOMS: atom_id res chain seq x y z
N MET A 1 19.55 16.08 9.00
CA MET A 1 18.62 16.25 7.87
C MET A 1 17.77 15.00 7.80
N THR A 2 16.50 15.09 8.17
CA THR A 2 15.57 13.96 8.14
C THR A 2 15.17 13.71 6.69
N HIS A 3 15.90 12.80 6.04
CA HIS A 3 15.60 12.36 4.68
C HIS A 3 14.71 11.12 4.77
N LEU A 4 13.61 11.07 4.01
CA LEU A 4 12.67 9.93 4.04
C LEU A 4 13.37 8.58 3.79
N ARG A 5 14.44 8.57 2.98
CA ARG A 5 15.20 7.35 2.69
C ARG A 5 16.16 6.92 3.82
N GLY A 6 16.42 7.80 4.79
CA GLY A 6 17.40 7.55 5.85
C GLY A 6 16.93 6.53 6.88
N ALA A 7 17.87 6.08 7.71
CA ALA A 7 17.64 5.07 8.75
C ALA A 7 16.56 5.45 9.78
N ASP A 8 16.33 6.75 9.97
CA ASP A 8 15.30 7.29 10.88
C ASP A 8 13.87 7.18 10.32
N PHE A 9 13.70 6.77 9.06
CA PHE A 9 12.39 6.60 8.43
C PHE A 9 12.33 5.30 7.61
N PHE A 10 12.48 5.33 6.27
CA PHE A 10 12.36 4.11 5.47
C PHE A 10 13.58 3.19 5.53
N ASP A 11 14.76 3.70 5.87
CA ASP A 11 16.02 2.95 5.84
C ASP A 11 16.21 2.19 4.51
N ALA A 12 16.15 2.94 3.41
CA ALA A 12 16.06 2.39 2.05
C ALA A 12 17.33 1.63 1.62
N GLU A 13 18.43 1.76 2.37
CA GLU A 13 19.66 0.98 2.15
C GLU A 13 19.47 -0.48 2.57
N HIS A 14 18.84 -0.72 3.72
CA HIS A 14 18.57 -2.07 4.23
C HIS A 14 17.19 -2.60 3.82
N HIS A 15 16.25 -1.71 3.49
CA HIS A 15 14.87 -2.03 3.11
C HIS A 15 14.51 -1.32 1.80
N PRO A 16 15.03 -1.79 0.66
CA PRO A 16 14.90 -1.10 -0.63
C PRO A 16 13.48 -1.13 -1.20
N GLU A 17 12.61 -2.00 -0.68
CA GLU A 17 11.28 -2.24 -1.21
C GLU A 17 10.18 -2.01 -0.17
N ILE A 18 9.06 -1.47 -0.64
CA ILE A 18 7.76 -1.53 0.01
C ILE A 18 6.90 -2.47 -0.81
N THR A 19 6.36 -3.51 -0.18
CA THR A 19 5.59 -4.54 -0.90
C THR A 19 4.18 -4.64 -0.35
N PHE A 20 3.21 -4.82 -1.23
CA PHE A 20 1.86 -5.22 -0.88
C PHE A 20 1.57 -6.58 -1.52
N ALA A 21 1.62 -7.64 -0.73
CA ALA A 21 1.36 -8.99 -1.19
C ALA A 21 -0.14 -9.29 -1.06
N VAL A 22 -0.85 -9.34 -2.18
CA VAL A 22 -2.27 -9.72 -2.24
C VAL A 22 -2.43 -11.17 -1.80
N ARG A 23 -3.38 -11.41 -0.89
CA ARG A 23 -3.76 -12.76 -0.40
C ARG A 23 -5.10 -13.22 -0.93
N GLY A 24 -6.01 -12.27 -1.18
CA GLY A 24 -7.30 -12.53 -1.79
C GLY A 24 -7.89 -11.24 -2.34
N ALA A 25 -8.68 -11.36 -3.39
CA ALA A 25 -9.44 -10.26 -3.97
C ALA A 25 -10.83 -10.77 -4.36
N GLU A 26 -11.86 -10.06 -3.94
CA GLU A 26 -13.25 -10.44 -4.19
C GLU A 26 -14.04 -9.24 -4.69
N LEU A 27 -14.70 -9.41 -5.84
CA LEU A 27 -15.70 -8.45 -6.30
C LEU A 27 -16.93 -8.55 -5.39
N ARG A 28 -17.28 -7.42 -4.77
CA ARG A 28 -18.50 -7.25 -3.98
C ARG A 28 -19.43 -6.29 -4.72
N ASP A 29 -20.45 -5.78 -4.05
CA ASP A 29 -21.53 -5.01 -4.66
C ASP A 29 -21.03 -3.91 -5.61
N GLY A 30 -21.59 -3.89 -6.83
CA GLY A 30 -21.25 -2.89 -7.85
C GLY A 30 -19.83 -3.00 -8.37
N ASP A 31 -19.05 -1.93 -8.17
CA ASP A 31 -17.67 -1.78 -8.65
C ASP A 31 -16.63 -1.95 -7.53
N ALA A 32 -17.04 -2.38 -6.33
CA ALA A 32 -16.15 -2.52 -5.19
C ALA A 32 -15.42 -3.87 -5.23
N VAL A 33 -14.08 -3.84 -5.22
CA VAL A 33 -13.25 -5.04 -5.07
C VAL A 33 -12.53 -4.97 -3.74
N HIS A 34 -12.86 -5.90 -2.84
CA HIS A 34 -12.23 -6.05 -1.54
C HIS A 34 -10.94 -6.85 -1.70
N VAL A 35 -9.81 -6.26 -1.34
CA VAL A 35 -8.48 -6.85 -1.47
C VAL A 35 -7.88 -7.00 -0.09
N ALA A 36 -7.67 -8.24 0.35
CA ALA A 36 -6.92 -8.55 1.55
C ALA A 36 -5.45 -8.78 1.18
N GLY A 37 -4.53 -8.12 1.90
CA GLY A 37 -3.11 -8.27 1.63
C GLY A 37 -2.22 -8.05 2.85
N GLN A 38 -0.92 -8.19 2.62
CA GLN A 38 0.15 -7.90 3.58
C GLN A 38 0.99 -6.74 3.05
N LEU A 39 0.95 -5.61 3.75
CA LEU A 39 1.84 -4.48 3.49
C LEU A 39 3.12 -4.67 4.30
N THR A 40 4.27 -4.64 3.62
CA THR A 40 5.59 -4.64 4.25
C THR A 40 6.27 -3.31 4.00
N VAL A 41 6.65 -2.64 5.08
CA VAL A 41 7.41 -1.38 5.05
C VAL A 41 8.53 -1.49 6.07
N ARG A 42 9.76 -1.15 5.68
CA ARG A 42 10.95 -1.20 6.57
C ARG A 42 11.09 -2.57 7.27
N GLY A 43 10.89 -3.65 6.51
CA GLY A 43 10.95 -5.02 7.03
C GLY A 43 9.81 -5.45 7.97
N ILE A 44 8.86 -4.56 8.30
CA ILE A 44 7.71 -4.89 9.15
C ILE A 44 6.49 -5.16 8.28
N SER A 45 5.90 -6.36 8.40
CA SER A 45 4.69 -6.75 7.68
C SER A 45 3.43 -6.63 8.53
N ARG A 46 2.35 -6.11 7.95
CA ARG A 46 1.02 -6.01 8.60
C ARG A 46 -0.10 -6.36 7.61
N PRO A 47 -1.17 -7.03 8.07
CA PRO A 47 -2.37 -7.20 7.26
C PRO A 47 -3.03 -5.85 7.01
N ILE A 48 -3.46 -5.63 5.76
CA ILE A 48 -4.24 -4.47 5.36
C ILE A 48 -5.36 -4.95 4.42
N ASP A 49 -6.58 -4.59 4.75
CA ASP A 49 -7.75 -4.75 3.87
C ASP A 49 -7.98 -3.44 3.12
N VAL A 50 -8.07 -3.53 1.80
CA VAL A 50 -8.25 -2.38 0.91
C VAL A 50 -9.52 -2.57 0.11
N VAL A 51 -10.41 -1.57 0.15
CA VAL A 51 -11.55 -1.52 -0.77
C VAL A 51 -11.12 -0.70 -1.98
N THR A 52 -11.09 -1.35 -3.14
CA THR A 52 -10.75 -0.72 -4.41
C THR A 52 -12.00 -0.53 -5.26
N ARG A 53 -11.95 0.40 -6.22
CA ARG A 53 -13.02 0.68 -7.17
C ARG A 53 -12.60 0.30 -8.58
N LEU A 54 -13.41 -0.49 -9.28
CA LEU A 54 -13.23 -0.79 -10.69
C LEU A 54 -13.55 0.44 -11.54
N LYS A 55 -12.53 1.04 -12.12
CA LYS A 55 -12.66 2.26 -12.95
C LYS A 55 -12.87 1.95 -14.42
N GLY A 56 -12.40 0.81 -14.88
CA GLY A 56 -12.50 0.41 -16.26
C GLY A 56 -12.04 -1.01 -16.50
N ALA A 57 -12.62 -1.63 -17.51
CA ALA A 57 -12.28 -2.95 -17.99
C ALA A 57 -12.25 -2.91 -19.52
N ASP A 58 -11.22 -3.51 -20.11
CA ASP A 58 -11.07 -3.65 -21.55
C ASP A 58 -10.51 -5.05 -21.90
N ALA A 59 -10.23 -5.28 -23.18
CA ALA A 59 -9.75 -6.58 -23.65
C ALA A 59 -8.35 -6.94 -23.11
N GLN A 60 -7.59 -5.96 -22.63
CA GLN A 60 -6.21 -6.11 -22.18
C GLN A 60 -6.12 -6.19 -20.64
N GLY A 61 -7.14 -5.73 -19.91
CA GLY A 61 -7.12 -5.79 -18.46
C GLY A 61 -8.16 -4.93 -17.74
N LEU A 62 -7.89 -4.75 -16.44
CA LEU A 62 -8.74 -4.02 -15.49
C LEU A 62 -7.94 -2.89 -14.84
N THR A 63 -8.59 -1.76 -14.60
CA THR A 63 -8.03 -0.65 -13.81
C THR A 63 -8.79 -0.50 -12.50
N LEU A 64 -8.07 -0.55 -11.39
CA LEU A 64 -8.61 -0.38 -10.03
C LEU A 64 -8.01 0.88 -9.39
N ASP A 65 -8.84 1.69 -8.74
CA ASP A 65 -8.36 2.74 -7.83
C ASP A 65 -8.47 2.25 -6.39
N ALA A 66 -7.42 2.50 -5.61
CA ALA A 66 -7.33 2.17 -4.21
C ALA A 66 -7.03 3.42 -3.40
N GLU A 67 -7.73 3.58 -2.28
CA GLU A 67 -7.39 4.54 -1.23
C GLU A 67 -7.52 3.84 0.11
N PHE A 68 -6.47 3.90 0.92
CA PHE A 68 -6.48 3.35 2.28
C PHE A 68 -5.55 4.14 3.19
N THR A 69 -5.75 4.01 4.48
CA THR A 69 -4.92 4.68 5.49
C THR A 69 -4.00 3.68 6.18
N VAL A 70 -2.77 4.12 6.44
CA VAL A 70 -1.75 3.34 7.13
C VAL A 70 -1.29 4.10 8.35
N ASP A 71 -1.36 3.47 9.52
CA ASP A 71 -0.69 3.98 10.71
C ASP A 71 0.81 3.70 10.60
N GLN A 72 1.58 4.72 10.23
CA GLN A 72 3.01 4.60 10.01
C GLN A 72 3.79 4.27 11.29
N GLU A 73 3.23 4.53 12.47
CA GLU A 73 3.85 4.15 13.75
C GLU A 73 3.92 2.62 13.90
N LYS A 74 2.95 1.89 13.34
CA LYS A 74 2.95 0.41 13.34
C LYS A 74 4.07 -0.23 12.51
N PHE A 75 4.75 0.59 11.71
CA PHE A 75 5.92 0.25 10.89
C PHE A 75 7.20 0.90 11.42
N GLY A 76 7.19 1.40 12.66
CA GLY A 76 8.36 1.99 13.31
C GLY A 76 8.74 3.37 12.77
N MET A 77 7.82 4.06 12.08
CA MET A 77 8.02 5.37 11.46
C MET A 77 7.29 6.51 12.21
N GLY A 78 7.16 6.40 13.54
CA GLY A 78 6.42 7.35 14.37
C GLY A 78 7.24 8.44 15.06
N TRP A 79 8.58 8.39 14.94
CA TRP A 79 9.49 9.29 15.63
C TRP A 79 10.35 10.03 14.62
N ASN A 80 9.94 11.25 14.25
CA ASN A 80 10.88 12.25 13.78
C ASN A 80 11.24 13.18 14.95
N GLN A 81 12.43 13.77 14.91
CA GLN A 81 13.04 14.62 15.95
C GLN A 81 12.19 15.85 16.39
N LEU A 82 11.00 16.02 15.83
CA LEU A 82 10.09 17.14 16.01
C LEU A 82 8.69 16.74 16.53
N GLY A 83 8.37 15.44 16.62
CA GLY A 83 7.03 14.99 17.08
C GLY A 83 5.87 15.38 16.15
N MET A 84 6.15 15.84 14.93
CA MET A 84 5.17 16.46 14.02
C MET A 84 4.51 15.46 13.05
N MET A 85 5.08 14.26 12.87
CA MET A 85 4.56 13.24 11.94
C MET A 85 3.88 12.08 12.69
N ARG A 86 3.05 12.39 13.69
CA ARG A 86 2.11 11.40 14.24
C ARG A 86 0.88 11.38 13.35
N GLY A 87 0.43 10.19 12.92
CA GLY A 87 -0.86 10.08 12.25
C GLY A 87 -0.97 8.99 11.19
N LEU A 88 -2.15 8.97 10.58
CA LEU A 88 -2.49 8.11 9.46
C LEU A 88 -1.92 8.71 8.17
N THR A 89 -1.23 7.89 7.40
CA THR A 89 -0.77 8.21 6.05
C THR A 89 -1.78 7.65 5.06
N THR A 90 -2.39 8.52 4.26
CA THR A 90 -3.23 8.08 3.14
C THR A 90 -2.35 7.60 2.00
N VAL A 91 -2.64 6.40 1.49
CA VAL A 91 -2.03 5.83 0.30
C VAL A 91 -3.11 5.77 -0.78
N THR A 92 -2.83 6.40 -1.91
CA THR A 92 -3.65 6.30 -3.13
C THR A 92 -2.86 5.56 -4.20
N ALA A 93 -3.50 4.62 -4.89
CA ALA A 93 -2.90 3.89 -5.99
C ALA A 93 -3.90 3.64 -7.12
N THR A 94 -3.43 3.75 -8.36
CA THR A 94 -4.14 3.24 -9.54
C THR A 94 -3.40 2.00 -10.03
N LEU A 95 -4.09 0.86 -10.05
CA LEU A 95 -3.55 -0.44 -10.39
C LEU A 95 -4.07 -0.87 -11.75
N ARG A 96 -3.16 -1.25 -12.65
CA ARG A 96 -3.52 -1.89 -13.91
C ARG A 96 -3.20 -3.38 -13.83
N VAL A 97 -4.24 -4.21 -13.90
CA VAL A 97 -4.13 -5.68 -13.86
C VAL A 97 -4.32 -6.21 -15.27
N THR A 98 -3.33 -6.91 -15.80
CA THR A 98 -3.39 -7.55 -17.12
C THR A 98 -3.28 -9.07 -16.98
N ARG A 99 -3.80 -9.80 -17.97
CA ARG A 99 -3.61 -11.25 -18.02
C ARG A 99 -2.14 -11.53 -18.38
N ALA A 100 -1.44 -12.30 -17.57
CA ALA A 100 -0.14 -12.81 -17.95
C ALA A 100 -0.32 -13.73 -19.17
N THR A 101 0.38 -13.44 -20.26
CA THR A 101 0.51 -14.38 -21.37
C THR A 101 1.48 -15.47 -20.93
N ALA A 102 1.00 -16.70 -20.87
CA ALA A 102 1.84 -17.89 -20.68
C ALA A 102 2.74 -18.12 -21.90
#